data_AF-A0A2V9ZF54-F1
#
_entry.id   AF-A0A2V9ZF54-F1
#
_cell.length_a   1.000
_cell.length_b   1.000
_cell.length_c   1.000
_cell.angle_alpha   90.00
_cell.angle_beta   90.00
_cell.angle_gamma   90.00
#
_symmetry.space_group_name_H-M   'P 1'
#
loop_
_entity.id
_entity.type
_entity.pdbx_description
1 polymer ?
#
loop_
_entity_poly.entity_id
_entity_poly.type
_entity_poly.pdbx_seq_one_letter_code
_entity_poly.pdbx_strand_id
1 'polypeptide(L)' 'MLRYECDNCQKLKGKNEEWILGFAAENIGVKAARREITFFSQWNEDEAVDWLAVHFCSERRKQDYTSRLFGDTPAS' A
#
# COMPACT_ATOMS: atom_id res chain seq x y z
N MET A 1 12.58 -9.13 -15.76
CA MET A 1 11.11 -8.93 -15.77
C MET A 1 10.70 -8.60 -14.36
N LEU A 2 10.16 -7.41 -14.15
CA LEU A 2 9.70 -7.00 -12.83
C LEU A 2 8.39 -7.72 -12.48
N ARG A 3 8.20 -8.06 -11.20
CA ARG A 3 6.97 -8.68 -10.68
C ARG A 3 6.58 -7.93 -9.42
N TYR A 4 5.28 -7.69 -9.27
CA TYR A 4 4.69 -7.08 -8.09
C TYR A 4 4.04 -8.15 -7.22
N GLU A 5 4.16 -7.99 -5.92
CA GLU A 5 3.65 -8.92 -4.91
C GLU A 5 2.73 -8.18 -3.96
N CYS A 6 1.62 -8.80 -3.55
CA CYS A 6 0.68 -8.19 -2.62
C CYS A 6 1.28 -8.12 -1.21
N ASP A 7 1.41 -6.92 -0.64
CA ASP A 7 2.00 -6.71 0.70
C ASP A 7 1.24 -7.36 1.85
N ASN A 8 0.00 -7.81 1.62
CA ASN A 8 -0.80 -8.47 2.65
C ASN A 8 -0.92 -9.99 2.48
N CYS A 9 -0.90 -10.51 1.25
CA CYS A 9 -1.16 -11.95 1.03
C CYS A 9 -0.19 -12.62 0.07
N GLN A 10 0.86 -11.93 -0.38
CA GLN A 10 1.95 -12.49 -1.18
C GLN A 10 1.53 -13.07 -2.54
N LYS A 11 0.30 -12.76 -3.00
CA LYS A 11 -0.13 -13.07 -4.37
C LYS A 11 0.80 -12.32 -5.33
N LEU A 12 1.19 -12.92 -6.44
CA LEU A 12 1.91 -12.23 -7.51
C LEU A 12 0.94 -11.61 -8.53
N LYS A 13 1.23 -10.40 -9.00
CA LYS A 13 0.43 -9.69 -10.00
C LYS A 13 0.52 -10.38 -11.36
N GLY A 14 -0.62 -10.78 -11.89
CA GLY A 14 -0.77 -11.29 -13.25
C GLY A 14 -0.77 -10.17 -14.30
N LYS A 15 -0.61 -10.56 -15.58
CA LYS A 15 -0.80 -9.64 -16.71
C LYS A 15 -2.25 -9.18 -16.74
N ASN A 16 -2.48 -7.88 -16.95
CA ASN A 16 -3.81 -7.26 -17.05
C ASN A 16 -4.72 -7.41 -15.82
N GLU A 17 -4.19 -7.76 -14.65
CA GLU A 17 -4.95 -7.66 -13.40
C GLU A 17 -5.00 -6.22 -12.90
N GLU A 18 -6.18 -5.76 -12.48
CA GLU A 18 -6.35 -4.51 -11.74
C GLU A 18 -5.89 -4.69 -10.31
N TRP A 19 -4.99 -3.81 -9.88
CA TRP A 19 -4.38 -3.81 -8.56
C TRP A 19 -4.37 -2.39 -8.03
N ILE A 20 -4.29 -2.26 -6.71
CA ILE A 20 -4.20 -0.98 -6.03
C ILE A 20 -2.73 -0.72 -5.70
N LEU A 21 -2.28 0.49 -6.04
CA LEU A 21 -0.98 1.00 -5.68
C LEU A 21 -1.14 2.04 -4.57
N GLY A 22 -0.31 1.96 -3.54
CA GLY A 22 -0.14 2.99 -2.55
C GLY A 22 1.33 3.34 -2.36
N PHE A 23 1.59 4.46 -1.71
CA PHE A 23 2.91 4.93 -1.33
C PHE A 23 2.94 5.13 0.18
N ALA A 24 3.75 4.34 0.88
CA ALA A 24 3.91 4.40 2.32
C ALA A 24 4.94 5.48 2.68
N ALA A 25 4.48 6.67 3.06
CA ALA A 25 5.37 7.69 3.61
C ALA A 25 5.56 7.47 5.11
N GLU A 26 6.82 7.34 5.54
CA GLU A 26 7.16 7.43 6.96
C GLU A 26 7.69 8.83 7.26
N ASN A 27 6.84 9.66 7.88
CA ASN A 27 7.22 10.98 8.34
C ASN A 27 7.72 10.88 9.79
N ILE A 28 9.03 10.81 9.97
CA ILE A 28 9.67 10.91 11.30
C ILE A 28 9.74 12.39 11.69
N GLY A 29 8.73 12.90 12.38
CA GLY A 29 8.75 14.24 12.95
C GLY A 29 9.58 14.30 14.24
N VAL A 30 10.09 15.48 14.59
CA VAL A 30 10.94 15.72 15.79
C VAL A 30 10.27 15.32 17.11
N LYS A 31 8.93 15.18 17.13
CA LYS A 31 8.15 14.85 18.34
C LYS A 31 7.34 13.54 18.24
N ALA A 32 7.14 12.97 17.05
CA ALA A 32 6.37 11.76 16.84
C ALA A 32 6.65 11.16 15.46
N ALA A 33 6.64 9.83 15.36
CA ALA A 33 6.60 9.11 14.09
C ALA A 33 5.14 9.04 13.60
N ARG A 34 4.90 9.48 12.36
CA ARG A 34 3.59 9.32 11.70
C ARG A 34 3.77 8.49 10.45
N ARG A 35 2.99 7.41 10.36
CA ARG A 35 2.86 6.61 9.14
C ARG A 35 1.71 7.17 8.32
N GLU A 36 1.90 7.32 7.02
CA GLU A 36 0.86 7.73 6.08
C GLU A 36 0.93 6.85 4.85
N ILE A 37 -0.23 6.51 4.28
CA ILE A 37 -0.29 5.82 2.99
C ILE A 37 -1.18 6.65 2.07
N THR A 38 -0.63 7.03 0.93
CA THR A 38 -1.39 7.67 -0.15
C THR A 38 -1.71 6.63 -1.21
N PHE A 39 -2.98 6.51 -1.60
CA PHE A 39 -3.38 5.58 -2.65
C PHE A 39 -3.55 6.30 -3.99
N PHE A 40 -3.04 5.71 -5.06
CA PHE A 40 -3.18 6.25 -6.40
C PHE A 40 -4.52 5.85 -7.01
N SER A 41 -5.10 6.74 -7.82
CA SER A 41 -6.35 6.47 -8.55
C SER A 41 -6.17 5.48 -9.70
N GLN A 42 -4.95 5.36 -10.21
CA GLN A 42 -4.56 4.46 -11.29
C GLN A 42 -3.20 3.84 -10.98
N TRP A 43 -2.94 2.68 -11.59
CA TRP A 43 -1.63 2.07 -11.53
C TRP A 43 -0.61 2.94 -12.28
N ASN A 44 0.44 3.37 -11.58
CA ASN A 44 1.58 4.06 -12.18
C ASN A 44 2.80 3.17 -12.03
N GLU A 45 3.38 2.75 -13.17
CA GLU A 45 4.55 1.86 -13.17
C GLU A 45 5.79 2.51 -12.54
N ASP A 46 6.00 3.82 -12.73
CA ASP A 46 7.17 4.51 -12.19
C ASP A 46 7.12 4.59 -10.65
N GLU A 47 5.92 4.77 -10.10
CA GLU A 47 5.69 4.77 -8.65
C GLU A 47 5.66 3.34 -8.10
N ALA A 48 5.23 2.36 -8.89
CA ALA A 48 5.11 0.97 -8.44
C ALA A 48 6.46 0.31 -8.16
N VAL A 49 7.55 0.83 -8.73
CA VAL A 49 8.91 0.32 -8.48
C VAL A 49 9.62 0.99 -7.32
N ASP A 50 9.01 2.02 -6.72
CA ASP A 50 9.61 2.72 -5.59
C ASP A 50 9.72 1.80 -4.36
N TRP A 51 10.74 2.03 -3.54
CA TRP A 51 10.99 1.25 -2.32
C TRP A 51 9.92 1.44 -1.24
N LEU A 52 9.13 2.51 -1.32
CA LEU A 52 7.98 2.78 -0.45
C LEU A 52 6.64 2.39 -1.09
N ALA A 53 6.66 1.84 -2.30
CA ALA A 53 5.44 1.35 -2.93
C ALA A 53 4.86 0.17 -2.16
N VAL A 54 3.54 0.19 -2.00
CA VAL A 54 2.76 -0.95 -1.49
C VAL A 54 1.70 -1.34 -2.51
N HIS A 55 1.58 -2.64 -2.76
CA HIS A 55 0.72 -3.22 -3.78
C HIS A 55 -0.35 -4.10 -3.14
N PHE A 56 -1.60 -3.94 -3.58
CA PHE A 56 -2.71 -4.77 -3.10
C PHE A 56 -3.50 -5.38 -4.24
N CYS A 57 -3.70 -6.69 -4.17
CA CYS A 57 -4.49 -7.42 -5.16
C CYS A 57 -6.00 -7.25 -5.01
N SER A 58 -6.47 -6.59 -3.94
CA SER A 58 -7.88 -6.24 -3.73
C SER A 58 -8.07 -5.20 -2.62
N GLU A 59 -9.23 -4.52 -2.65
CA GLU A 59 -9.66 -3.57 -1.61
C GLU A 59 -9.67 -4.19 -0.21
N ARG A 60 -10.12 -5.44 -0.08
CA ARG A 60 -10.10 -6.15 1.20
C ARG A 60 -8.67 -6.29 1.74
N ARG A 61 -7.71 -6.62 0.88
CA ARG A 61 -6.32 -6.79 1.30
C ARG A 61 -5.66 -5.48 1.69
N LYS A 62 -6.01 -4.39 1.01
CA LYS A 62 -5.64 -3.01 1.39
C LYS A 62 -6.19 -2.66 2.78
N GLN A 63 -7.48 -2.88 3.01
CA GLN A 63 -8.14 -2.56 4.29
C GLN A 63 -7.51 -3.32 5.46
N ASP A 64 -7.38 -4.64 5.33
CA ASP A 64 -6.72 -5.50 6.34
C ASP A 64 -5.32 -4.98 6.71
N TYR A 65 -4.55 -4.55 5.70
CA TYR A 65 -3.19 -4.01 5.89
C TYR A 65 -3.22 -2.67 6.62
N THR A 66 -4.09 -1.75 6.19
CA THR A 66 -4.23 -0.42 6.84
C THR A 66 -4.72 -0.53 8.28
N SER A 67 -5.68 -1.40 8.59
CA SER A 67 -6.17 -1.61 9.95
C SER A 67 -5.08 -2.14 10.89
N ARG A 68 -4.18 -3.00 10.39
CA ARG A 68 -3.03 -3.48 11.18
C ARG A 68 -2.01 -2.37 11.44
N LEU A 69 -1.80 -1.46 10.49
CA LEU A 69 -0.83 -0.37 10.62
C LEU A 69 -1.31 0.77 11.50
N PHE A 70 -2.59 1.11 11.44
CA PHE A 70 -3.17 2.26 12.12
C PHE A 70 -4.03 1.90 13.35
N GLY A 71 -4.25 0.60 13.59
CA GLY A 71 -5.23 0.11 14.56
C GLY A 71 -6.66 0.31 14.06
N ASP A 72 -7.64 -0.19 14.82
CA ASP A 72 -9.01 0.28 14.67
C ASP A 72 -9.03 1.76 15.07
N THR A 73 -9.16 2.64 14.08
CA THR A 73 -9.52 4.04 14.32
C THR A 73 -10.71 4.02 15.27
N PRO A 74 -10.68 4.67 16.45
CA PRO A 74 -11.89 4.78 17.25
C PRO A 74 -12.92 5.46 16.36
N ALA A 75 -14.07 4.79 16.18
CA ALA A 75 -15.21 5.39 15.50
C ALA A 75 -15.50 6.72 16.20
N SER A 76 -15.23 7.81 15.50
CA SER A 76 -15.57 9.18 15.90
C SER A 76 -17.08 9.37 15.92
#